data_AF-A0A6P0VUW0-F1
#
_entry.id   AF-A0A6P0VUW0-F1
#
_cell.length_a   1.000
_cell.length_b   1.000
_cell.length_c   1.000
_cell.angle_alpha   90.00
_cell.angle_beta   90.00
_cell.angle_gamma   90.00
#
_symmetry.space_group_name_H-M   'P 1'
#
loop_
_entity.id
_entity.type
_entity.pdbx_description
1 polymer ?
#
loop_
_entity_poly.entity_id
_entity_poly.type
_entity_poly.pdbx_seq_one_letter_code
_entity_poly.pdbx_strand_id
1 'polypeptide(L)'
;PGEPPSEGWEPSDWELEIDRLFQQGAQELDESKRKEIYGQFQQIVAEQVPFFYLVNSLSLQAVRDRVENIKFSALGGAFWNLYELKTES
;
A
#
# COMPACT_ATOMS: atom_id res chain seq x y z
N PRO A 1 -7.37 11.22 15.85
CA PRO A 1 -8.84 11.19 15.70
C PRO A 1 -9.21 11.36 14.24
N GLY A 2 -10.01 10.45 13.68
CA GLY A 2 -10.37 10.45 12.25
C GLY A 2 -11.17 11.70 11.86
N GLU A 3 -11.05 12.11 10.60
CA GLU A 3 -11.89 13.18 10.05
C GLU A 3 -13.37 12.79 10.19
N PRO A 4 -14.26 13.76 10.48
CA PRO A 4 -15.68 13.48 10.52
C PRO A 4 -16.16 12.96 9.15
N PRO A 5 -17.13 12.04 9.12
CA PRO A 5 -17.72 11.57 7.87
C PRO A 5 -18.16 12.75 7.00
N SER A 6 -18.01 12.61 5.69
CA SER A 6 -18.61 13.55 4.75
C SER A 6 -20.12 13.63 4.99
N GLU A 7 -20.68 14.84 5.00
CA GLU A 7 -22.07 15.09 5.35
C GLU A 7 -23.03 14.26 4.47
N GLY A 8 -23.82 13.38 5.10
CA GLY A 8 -24.82 12.53 4.45
C GLY A 8 -24.32 11.18 3.91
N TRP A 9 -23.07 10.81 4.16
CA TRP A 9 -22.56 9.47 3.82
C TRP A 9 -22.85 8.47 4.95
N GLU A 10 -23.48 7.35 4.58
CA GLU A 10 -23.68 6.18 5.43
C GLU A 10 -23.00 4.99 4.75
N PRO A 11 -22.17 4.21 5.47
CA PRO A 11 -21.48 3.08 4.89
C PRO A 11 -22.46 1.95 4.56
N SER A 12 -22.27 1.34 3.40
CA SER A 12 -22.96 0.13 2.98
C SER A 12 -22.45 -1.11 3.72
N ASP A 13 -23.21 -2.21 3.64
CA ASP A 13 -22.85 -3.47 4.30
C ASP A 13 -21.47 -4.00 3.87
N TRP A 14 -21.10 -3.84 2.60
CA TRP A 14 -19.82 -4.31 2.09
C TRP A 14 -18.66 -3.41 2.55
N GLU A 15 -18.87 -2.10 2.74
CA GLU A 15 -17.88 -1.19 3.31
C GLU A 15 -17.60 -1.55 4.78
N LEU A 16 -18.65 -1.82 5.55
CA LEU A 16 -18.53 -2.29 6.94
C LEU A 16 -17.82 -3.63 7.05
N GLU A 17 -18.04 -4.54 6.09
CA GLU A 17 -17.35 -5.82 6.05
C GLU A 17 -15.85 -5.65 5.74
N ILE A 18 -15.49 -4.73 4.83
CA ILE A 18 -14.09 -4.39 4.59
C ILE A 18 -13.44 -3.85 5.87
N ASP A 19 -14.10 -2.95 6.59
CA ASP A 19 -13.60 -2.42 7.88
C ASP A 19 -13.36 -3.56 8.88
N ARG A 20 -14.30 -4.51 8.99
CA ARG A 20 -14.18 -5.69 9.84
C ARG A 20 -12.97 -6.55 9.45
N LEU A 21 -12.74 -6.77 8.15
CA LEU A 21 -11.61 -7.55 7.64
C LEU A 21 -10.27 -6.85 7.91
N PHE A 22 -10.18 -5.53 7.71
CA PHE A 22 -8.96 -4.78 8.01
C PHE A 22 -8.61 -4.79 9.50
N GLN A 23 -9.61 -4.65 10.38
CA GLN A 23 -9.38 -4.76 11.82
C GLN A 23 -8.83 -6.14 12.22
N GLN A 24 -9.38 -7.22 11.65
CA GLN A 24 -8.90 -8.59 11.90
C GLN A 24 -7.50 -8.80 11.33
N GLY A 25 -7.25 -8.39 10.08
CA GLY A 25 -5.96 -8.56 9.41
C GLY A 25 -4.82 -7.78 10.08
N ALA A 26 -5.12 -6.62 10.68
CA ALA A 26 -4.15 -5.85 11.46
C ALA A 26 -3.76 -6.52 12.79
N GLN A 27 -4.64 -7.35 13.36
CA GLN A 27 -4.43 -8.03 14.64
C GLN A 27 -3.88 -9.46 14.49
N GLU A 28 -3.97 -10.04 13.28
CA GLU A 28 -3.47 -11.39 12.99
C GLU A 28 -1.95 -11.41 12.77
N LEU A 29 -1.26 -12.28 13.54
CA LEU A 29 0.20 -12.44 13.50
C LEU A 29 0.63 -13.58 12.58
N ASP A 30 -0.24 -14.58 12.35
CA ASP A 30 0.01 -15.64 11.39
C ASP A 30 -0.13 -15.10 9.97
N GLU A 31 0.97 -15.13 9.22
CA GLU A 31 1.00 -14.55 7.87
C GLU A 31 0.05 -15.26 6.89
N SER A 32 -0.17 -16.56 7.04
CA SER A 32 -1.04 -17.33 6.16
C SER A 32 -2.50 -16.94 6.41
N LYS A 33 -2.91 -16.87 7.68
CA LYS A 33 -4.25 -16.40 8.05
C LYS A 33 -4.47 -14.95 7.67
N ARG A 34 -3.49 -14.08 7.90
CA ARG A 34 -3.56 -12.66 7.51
C ARG A 34 -3.73 -12.51 6.00
N LYS A 35 -3.07 -13.36 5.20
CA LYS A 35 -3.23 -13.38 3.74
C LYS A 35 -4.62 -13.81 3.32
N GLU A 36 -5.22 -14.80 3.98
CA GLU A 36 -6.60 -15.22 3.73
C GLU A 36 -7.60 -14.09 4.00
N ILE A 37 -7.44 -13.38 5.13
CA ILE A 37 -8.28 -12.22 5.50
C ILE A 37 -8.21 -11.13 4.42
N TYR A 38 -7.00 -10.73 4.01
CA TYR A 38 -6.86 -9.72 2.95
C TYR A 38 -7.32 -10.23 1.57
N GLY A 39 -7.29 -11.55 1.34
CA GLY A 39 -7.87 -12.17 0.16
C GLY A 39 -9.40 -12.00 0.08
N GLN A 40 -10.11 -12.11 1.21
CA GLN A 40 -11.55 -11.86 1.27
C GLN A 40 -11.87 -10.40 0.94
N PHE A 41 -11.08 -9.46 1.46
CA PHE A 41 -11.20 -8.05 1.10
C PHE A 41 -11.04 -7.84 -0.42
N GLN A 42 -10.01 -8.46 -1.02
CA GLN A 42 -9.76 -8.35 -2.46
C GLN A 42 -10.94 -8.89 -3.29
N GLN A 43 -11.60 -9.95 -2.82
CA GLN A 43 -12.80 -10.48 -3.46
C GLN A 43 -13.95 -9.46 -3.42
N ILE A 44 -14.25 -8.86 -2.26
CA ILE A 44 -15.31 -7.85 -2.12
C ILE A 44 -15.04 -6.65 -3.05
N VAL A 45 -13.80 -6.15 -3.08
CA VAL A 45 -13.44 -5.03 -3.96
C VAL A 45 -13.60 -5.40 -5.44
N ALA A 46 -13.27 -6.63 -5.84
CA ALA A 46 -13.45 -7.09 -7.21
C ALA A 46 -14.93 -7.23 -7.60
N GLU A 47 -15.81 -7.54 -6.65
CA GLU A 47 -17.26 -7.67 -6.87
C GLU A 47 -17.98 -6.31 -6.88
N GLN A 48 -17.61 -5.41 -5.97
CA GLN A 48 -18.24 -4.08 -5.82
C GLN A 48 -17.65 -3.03 -6.77
N VAL A 49 -16.42 -3.24 -7.24
CA VAL A 49 -15.67 -2.36 -8.15
C VAL A 49 -15.75 -0.89 -7.74
N PRO A 50 -15.41 -0.53 -6.48
CA PRO A 50 -15.43 0.87 -6.04
C PRO A 50 -14.39 1.73 -6.76
N PHE A 51 -13.35 1.07 -7.30
CA PHE A 51 -12.33 1.68 -8.15
C PHE A 51 -12.06 0.80 -9.37
N PHE A 52 -11.82 1.45 -10.50
CA PHE A 52 -11.35 0.79 -11.72
C PHE A 52 -9.84 0.96 -11.83
N TYR A 53 -9.08 -0.07 -11.45
CA TYR A 53 -7.62 -0.08 -11.55
C TYR A 53 -7.19 -0.28 -13.02
N LEU A 54 -6.69 0.77 -13.66
CA LEU A 54 -6.32 0.74 -15.08
C LEU A 54 -4.86 0.35 -15.33
N VAL A 55 -3.94 0.82 -14.46
CA VAL A 55 -2.50 0.66 -14.66
C VAL A 55 -1.77 0.47 -13.33
N ASN A 56 -0.73 -0.36 -13.35
CA ASN A 56 0.30 -0.35 -12.33
C ASN A 56 1.45 0.53 -12.84
N SER A 57 1.64 1.69 -12.20
CA SER A 57 2.64 2.67 -12.66
C SER A 57 4.05 2.12 -12.59
N LEU A 58 4.78 2.20 -13.71
CA LEU A 58 6.23 1.96 -13.73
C LEU A 58 6.96 3.21 -13.24
N SER A 59 7.99 3.00 -12.40
CA SER A 59 8.86 4.08 -11.93
C SER A 59 10.24 3.95 -12.59
N LEU A 60 10.70 5.02 -13.24
CA LEU A 60 12.07 5.16 -13.73
C LEU A 60 12.75 6.28 -12.94
N GLN A 61 13.92 5.97 -12.36
CA GLN A 61 14.68 6.90 -11.55
C GLN A 61 16.11 6.95 -12.07
N ALA A 62 16.65 8.15 -12.23
CA ALA A 62 18.01 8.38 -12.68
C ALA A 62 18.76 9.18 -11.62
N VAL A 63 19.99 8.78 -11.34
CA VAL A 63 20.87 9.47 -10.39
C VAL A 63 22.23 9.70 -11.04
N ARG A 64 22.91 10.78 -10.62
CA ARG A 64 24.24 11.12 -11.12
C ARG A 64 25.22 9.99 -10.77
N ASP A 65 26.09 9.68 -11.72
CA ASP A 65 27.16 8.68 -11.62
C ASP A 65 28.06 8.85 -10.38
N ARG A 66 28.35 10.09 -9.97
CA ARG A 66 29.15 10.39 -8.76
C ARG A 66 28.54 9.90 -7.44
N VAL A 67 27.27 9.49 -7.42
CA VAL A 67 26.59 8.99 -6.22
C VAL A 67 26.73 7.48 -6.18
N GLU A 68 27.56 7.00 -5.26
CA GLU A 68 27.88 5.59 -5.13
C GLU A 68 26.92 4.87 -4.18
N ASN A 69 26.86 3.54 -4.32
CA ASN A 69 26.08 2.62 -3.49
C ASN A 69 24.56 2.86 -3.51
N ILE A 70 24.02 3.45 -4.57
CA ILE A 70 22.56 3.55 -4.74
C ILE A 70 21.94 2.17 -4.95
N LYS A 71 20.88 1.90 -4.19
CA LYS A 71 20.05 0.70 -4.33
C LYS A 71 18.63 1.14 -4.70
N PHE A 72 18.19 0.85 -5.92
CA PHE A 72 16.82 1.15 -6.33
C PHE A 72 15.82 0.20 -5.65
N SER A 73 14.70 0.74 -5.17
CA SER A 73 13.60 -0.02 -4.59
C SER A 73 12.26 0.46 -5.15
N ALA A 74 11.36 -0.49 -5.42
CA ALA A 74 9.99 -0.17 -5.86
C ALA A 74 9.18 0.59 -4.81
N LEU A 75 9.48 0.38 -3.51
CA LEU A 75 8.77 1.01 -2.39
C LEU A 75 9.53 2.22 -1.82
N GLY A 76 10.86 2.13 -1.79
CA GLY A 76 11.72 3.14 -1.15
C GLY A 76 12.34 4.17 -2.09
N GLY A 77 12.09 4.04 -3.40
CA GLY A 77 12.75 4.84 -4.43
C GLY A 77 14.27 4.64 -4.45
N ALA A 78 15.01 5.63 -4.95
CA ALA A 78 16.46 5.56 -5.07
C ALA A 78 17.22 5.88 -3.76
N PHE A 79 16.56 6.46 -2.75
CA PHE A 79 17.21 7.04 -1.59
C PHE A 79 16.82 6.40 -0.24
N TRP A 80 16.13 5.26 -0.23
CA TRP A 80 15.81 4.55 1.02
C TRP A 80 17.05 4.13 1.81
N ASN A 81 18.17 3.91 1.13
CA ASN A 81 19.46 3.56 1.73
C ASN A 81 20.39 4.76 1.86
N LEU A 82 19.85 5.96 2.14
CA LEU A 82 20.62 7.21 2.25
C LEU A 82 21.88 7.09 3.15
N TYR A 83 21.79 6.28 4.21
CA TYR A 83 22.88 6.02 5.15
C TYR A 83 24.08 5.24 4.58
N GLU A 84 23.94 4.65 3.38
CA GLU A 84 25.02 3.94 2.68
C GLU A 84 25.65 4.78 1.56
N LEU A 85 25.02 5.90 1.18
CA LEU A 85 25.41 6.66 0.00
C LEU A 85 26.68 7.47 0.25
N LYS A 86 27.49 7.59 -0.80
CA LYS A 86 28.72 8.40 -0.82
C LYS A 86 28.77 9.22 -2.10
N THR A 87 29.48 10.33 -2.04
CA THR A 87 29.82 11.12 -3.24
C THR A 87 31.31 11.03 -3.46
N GLU A 88 31.74 10.68 -4.67
CA GLU A 88 33.12 10.93 -5.08
C GLU A 88 33.40 12.44 -5.06
N SER A 89 34.61 12.83 -4.64
CA SER A 89 35.03 14.23 -4.49
C SER A 89 35.30 14.89 -5.83
#